data_AF-A0A182YDM9-F1
#
_entry.id   AF-A0A182YDM9-F1
#
_cell.length_a   1.000
_cell.length_b   1.000
_cell.length_c   1.000
_cell.angle_alpha   90.00
_cell.angle_beta   90.00
_cell.angle_gamma   90.00
#
_symmetry.space_group_name_H-M   'P 1'
#
loop_
_entity.id
_entity.type
_entity.pdbx_description
1 polymer ?
#
loop_
_entity_poly.entity_id
_entity_poly.type
_entity_poly.pdbx_seq_one_letter_code
_entity_poly.pdbx_strand_id
1 'polypeptide(L)'
;MIAFPEGAIKLSIHQIMVVLLVAALVAASSAQIRPLPNPLRNPAVYGGPEASAVILNQVYEPNPDGSYIYSYETSNGIRAEQRGFLKNPGTPGEAQVMQGSYSYTGPDGVVYTINYIADENGYRAEGAHIPSAPRYNAPRYPGQF
;
A
#
# COMPACT_ATOMS: atom_id res chain seq x y z
N MET A 1 -47.39 -34.67 -6.09
CA MET A 1 -47.21 -33.24 -6.41
C MET A 1 -46.33 -32.64 -5.33
N ILE A 2 -45.07 -32.33 -5.64
CA ILE A 2 -44.14 -31.65 -4.73
C ILE A 2 -43.84 -30.31 -5.37
N ALA A 3 -44.33 -29.24 -4.75
CA ALA A 3 -44.09 -27.86 -5.17
C ALA A 3 -42.66 -27.45 -4.73
N PHE A 4 -41.86 -26.98 -5.68
CA PHE A 4 -40.57 -26.34 -5.40
C PHE A 4 -40.82 -24.84 -5.11
N PRO A 5 -40.25 -24.25 -4.05
CA PRO A 5 -40.49 -22.85 -3.73
C PRO A 5 -39.74 -21.93 -4.71
N GLU A 6 -40.46 -20.96 -5.27
CA GLU A 6 -39.92 -19.83 -6.03
C GLU A 6 -39.03 -18.97 -5.12
N GLY A 7 -37.75 -18.89 -5.44
CA GLY A 7 -36.79 -18.05 -4.71
C GLY A 7 -35.40 -18.02 -5.32
N ALA A 8 -35.24 -18.33 -6.61
CA ALA A 8 -33.95 -18.22 -7.29
C ALA A 8 -33.65 -16.75 -7.57
N ILE A 9 -32.82 -16.15 -6.71
CA ILE A 9 -32.26 -14.80 -6.87
C ILE A 9 -31.54 -14.75 -8.24
N LYS A 10 -32.14 -14.09 -9.24
CA LYS A 10 -31.51 -13.88 -10.55
C LYS A 10 -30.40 -12.83 -10.39
N LEU A 11 -29.16 -13.28 -10.27
CA LEU A 11 -27.98 -12.41 -10.24
C LEU A 11 -27.77 -11.78 -11.63
N SER A 12 -27.77 -10.44 -11.70
CA SER A 12 -27.49 -9.69 -12.93
C SER A 12 -25.99 -9.75 -13.29
N ILE A 13 -25.62 -9.63 -14.58
CA ILE A 13 -24.23 -9.62 -15.06
C ILE A 13 -23.36 -8.61 -14.30
N HIS A 14 -23.94 -7.47 -13.92
CA HIS A 14 -23.25 -6.47 -13.08
C HIS A 14 -23.01 -6.97 -11.65
N GLN A 15 -23.95 -7.72 -11.07
CA GLN A 15 -23.75 -8.33 -9.74
C GLN A 15 -22.70 -9.45 -9.79
N ILE A 16 -22.61 -10.20 -10.89
CA ILE A 16 -21.55 -11.21 -11.10
C ILE A 16 -20.18 -10.54 -11.22
N MET A 17 -20.08 -9.41 -11.93
CA MET A 17 -18.82 -8.65 -12.04
C MET A 17 -18.40 -8.01 -10.71
N VAL A 18 -19.36 -7.49 -9.92
CA VAL A 18 -19.09 -6.96 -8.57
C VAL A 18 -18.63 -8.07 -7.62
N VAL A 19 -19.24 -9.25 -7.67
CA VAL A 19 -18.78 -10.42 -6.88
C VAL A 19 -17.38 -10.87 -7.30
N LEU A 20 -17.05 -10.83 -8.60
CA LEU A 20 -15.71 -11.19 -9.10
C LEU A 20 -14.63 -10.13 -8.75
N LEU A 21 -14.98 -8.84 -8.76
CA LEU A 21 -14.08 -7.76 -8.33
C LEU A 21 -13.84 -7.77 -6.81
N VAL A 22 -14.86 -8.05 -6.01
CA VAL A 22 -14.72 -8.22 -4.55
C VAL A 22 -13.93 -9.49 -4.21
N ALA A 23 -14.10 -10.58 -4.97
CA ALA A 23 -13.30 -11.81 -4.79
C ALA A 23 -11.82 -11.61 -5.17
N ALA A 24 -11.51 -10.77 -6.17
CA ALA A 24 -10.13 -10.43 -6.51
C ALA A 24 -9.46 -9.52 -5.47
N LEU A 25 -10.25 -8.74 -4.71
CA LEU A 25 -9.76 -7.94 -3.57
C LEU A 25 -9.67 -8.73 -2.25
N VAL A 26 -10.09 -10.01 -2.25
CA VAL A 26 -9.88 -10.96 -1.13
C VAL A 26 -8.88 -12.07 -1.51
N ALA A 27 -8.09 -11.86 -2.57
CA ALA A 27 -6.98 -12.74 -2.92
C ALA A 27 -5.66 -12.32 -2.23
N ALA A 28 -5.69 -12.13 -0.91
CA ALA A 28 -4.46 -12.08 -0.08
C ALA A 28 -4.71 -12.52 1.38
N SER A 29 -5.68 -13.39 1.63
CA SER A 29 -5.94 -13.92 2.98
C SER A 29 -5.93 -15.45 3.00
N SER A 30 -4.89 -16.03 2.41
CA SER A 30 -4.48 -17.39 2.75
C SER A 30 -2.95 -17.47 2.78
N ALA A 31 -2.33 -16.62 3.60
CA ALA A 31 -1.14 -17.05 4.29
C ALA A 31 -1.56 -18.18 5.24
N GLN A 32 -1.67 -19.39 4.68
CA GLN A 32 -1.60 -20.61 5.46
C GLN A 32 -0.41 -20.43 6.38
N ILE A 33 -0.66 -20.39 7.70
CA ILE A 33 0.39 -20.39 8.72
C ILE A 33 1.14 -21.70 8.50
N ARG A 34 2.18 -21.66 7.66
CA ARG A 34 3.18 -22.70 7.62
C ARG A 34 3.93 -22.51 8.93
N PRO A 35 3.95 -23.51 9.83
CA PRO A 35 4.98 -23.51 10.85
C PRO A 35 6.30 -23.38 10.11
N LEU A 36 7.00 -22.27 10.30
CA LEU A 36 8.34 -22.12 9.76
C LEU A 36 9.13 -23.33 10.27
N PRO A 37 9.89 -24.04 9.41
CA PRO A 37 10.88 -24.98 9.90
C PRO A 37 11.68 -24.24 10.96
N ASN A 38 11.78 -24.79 12.19
CA ASN A 38 12.67 -24.22 13.21
C ASN A 38 14.01 -24.00 12.52
N PRO A 39 14.46 -22.75 12.28
CA PRO A 39 15.80 -22.57 11.82
C PRO A 39 16.63 -23.12 12.97
N LEU A 40 17.39 -24.17 12.71
CA LEU A 40 18.58 -24.45 13.52
C LEU A 40 19.32 -23.12 13.50
N ARG A 41 19.18 -22.38 14.60
CA ARG A 41 19.67 -21.02 14.77
C ARG A 41 21.15 -21.14 14.52
N ASN A 42 21.57 -20.83 13.30
CA ASN A 42 22.97 -20.71 12.95
C ASN A 42 23.24 -19.21 13.11
N PRO A 43 23.74 -18.76 14.27
CA PRO A 43 23.75 -17.33 14.62
C PRO A 43 24.79 -16.51 13.82
N ALA A 44 25.30 -17.03 12.71
CA ALA A 44 26.56 -16.57 12.13
C ALA A 44 26.48 -15.86 10.76
N VAL A 45 25.32 -15.65 10.12
CA VAL A 45 25.35 -15.15 8.71
C VAL A 45 24.39 -14.01 8.32
N TYR A 46 23.32 -13.66 9.05
CA TYR A 46 22.40 -12.58 8.62
C TYR A 46 21.82 -11.70 9.76
N GLY A 47 22.43 -11.70 10.95
CA GLY A 47 21.90 -10.97 12.11
C GLY A 47 22.75 -9.76 12.48
N GLY A 48 22.66 -8.66 11.75
CA GLY A 48 23.09 -7.36 12.28
C GLY A 48 22.20 -6.94 13.45
N PRO A 49 22.59 -5.93 14.26
CA PRO A 49 21.75 -5.39 15.35
C PRO A 49 20.30 -5.06 14.92
N GLU A 50 20.15 -4.66 13.66
CA GLU A 50 18.86 -4.36 13.00
C GLU A 50 17.94 -5.57 12.84
N ALA A 51 18.46 -6.79 12.80
CA ALA A 51 17.66 -8.01 12.58
C ALA A 51 16.79 -8.39 13.80
N SER A 52 17.06 -7.80 14.97
CA SER A 52 16.28 -7.96 16.19
C SER A 52 15.20 -6.89 16.39
N ALA A 53 14.95 -6.02 15.40
CA ALA A 53 13.93 -4.99 15.51
C ALA A 53 12.53 -5.57 15.75
N VAL A 54 11.77 -4.95 16.66
CA VAL A 54 10.39 -5.33 17.00
C VAL A 54 9.43 -4.18 16.71
N ILE A 55 8.16 -4.49 16.51
CA ILE A 55 7.11 -3.47 16.36
C ILE A 55 6.79 -2.90 17.74
N LEU A 56 6.90 -1.58 17.90
CA LEU A 56 6.55 -0.85 19.12
C LEU A 56 5.10 -0.39 19.10
N ASN A 57 4.64 0.08 17.95
CA ASN A 57 3.28 0.57 17.76
C ASN A 57 2.76 0.15 16.38
N GLN A 58 1.47 -0.16 16.31
CA GLN A 58 0.78 -0.46 15.07
C GLN A 58 -0.68 -0.04 15.17
N VAL A 59 -1.13 0.71 14.17
CA VAL A 59 -2.51 1.16 14.01
C VAL A 59 -3.03 0.64 12.68
N TYR A 60 -4.23 0.09 12.69
CA TYR A 60 -4.97 -0.26 11.49
C TYR A 60 -6.45 0.00 11.74
N GLU A 61 -6.99 0.99 11.03
CA GLU A 61 -8.35 1.47 11.21
C GLU A 61 -9.05 1.48 9.83
N PRO A 62 -9.70 0.38 9.45
CA PRO A 62 -10.53 0.33 8.25
C PRO A 62 -11.89 0.98 8.52
N ASN A 63 -12.35 1.80 7.57
CA ASN A 63 -13.66 2.44 7.62
C ASN A 63 -14.65 1.75 6.67
N PRO A 64 -15.97 1.77 6.96
CA PRO A 64 -16.99 1.15 6.11
C PRO A 64 -17.08 1.73 4.69
N ASP A 65 -16.59 2.95 4.47
CA ASP A 65 -16.55 3.63 3.17
C ASP A 65 -15.38 3.17 2.28
N GLY A 66 -14.57 2.21 2.75
CA GLY A 66 -13.38 1.71 2.06
C GLY A 66 -12.13 2.55 2.28
N SER A 67 -12.22 3.65 3.04
CA SER A 67 -11.03 4.36 3.50
C SER A 67 -10.37 3.60 4.66
N TYR A 68 -9.08 3.83 4.88
CA TYR A 68 -8.38 3.26 6.02
C TYR A 68 -7.20 4.13 6.44
N ILE A 69 -6.80 3.99 7.70
CA ILE A 69 -5.53 4.49 8.22
C ILE A 69 -4.68 3.31 8.66
N TYR A 70 -3.40 3.35 8.35
CA TYR A 70 -2.41 2.37 8.75
C TYR A 70 -1.14 3.09 9.19
N SER A 71 -0.57 2.69 10.32
CA SER A 71 0.76 3.16 10.72
C SER A 71 1.47 2.11 11.54
N TYR A 72 2.81 2.07 11.47
CA TYR A 72 3.62 1.27 12.37
C TYR A 72 4.92 1.97 12.73
N GLU A 73 5.47 1.58 13.87
CA GLU A 73 6.78 2.00 14.36
C GLU A 73 7.54 0.80 14.89
N THR A 74 8.83 0.72 14.55
CA THR A 74 9.73 -0.34 15.00
C THR A 74 10.77 0.19 15.99
N SER A 75 11.38 -0.72 16.75
CA SER A 75 12.37 -0.39 17.78
C SER A 75 13.69 0.15 17.23
N ASN A 76 13.97 -0.05 15.94
CA ASN A 76 15.11 0.52 15.23
C ASN A 76 14.78 1.86 14.52
N GLY A 77 13.62 2.45 14.82
CA GLY A 77 13.26 3.78 14.34
C GLY A 77 12.67 3.82 12.93
N ILE A 78 12.28 2.67 12.36
CA ILE A 78 11.47 2.66 11.13
C ILE A 78 10.06 3.09 11.50
N ARG A 79 9.51 4.03 10.73
CA ARG A 79 8.13 4.49 10.88
C ARG A 79 7.47 4.50 9.52
N ALA A 80 6.21 4.11 9.46
CA ALA A 80 5.40 4.33 8.28
C ALA A 80 3.99 4.75 8.67
N GLU A 81 3.41 5.61 7.87
CA GLU A 81 2.02 6.03 7.93
C GLU A 81 1.44 6.01 6.52
N GLN A 82 0.19 5.58 6.40
CA GLN A 82 -0.52 5.48 5.14
C GLN A 82 -2.01 5.69 5.40
N ARG A 83 -2.66 6.36 4.46
CA ARG A 83 -4.11 6.38 4.34
C ARG A 83 -4.52 6.01 2.94
N GLY A 84 -5.57 5.21 2.83
CA GLY A 84 -6.23 4.91 1.57
C GLY A 84 -7.64 5.45 1.55
N PHE A 85 -8.14 5.87 0.38
CA PHE A 85 -9.52 6.29 0.18
C PHE A 85 -9.92 6.20 -1.29
N LEU A 86 -11.22 6.09 -1.55
CA LEU A 86 -11.78 6.10 -2.90
C LEU A 86 -12.08 7.55 -3.32
N LYS A 87 -11.43 8.02 -4.38
CA LYS A 87 -11.66 9.33 -5.00
C LYS A 87 -12.82 9.22 -5.99
N ASN A 88 -13.73 10.20 -5.96
CA ASN A 88 -14.92 10.32 -6.83
C ASN A 88 -15.77 9.02 -6.97
N PRO A 89 -16.21 8.41 -5.86
CA PRO A 89 -16.99 7.17 -5.90
C PRO A 89 -18.26 7.32 -6.74
N GLY A 90 -18.55 6.33 -7.58
CA GLY A 90 -19.73 6.30 -8.44
C GLY A 90 -19.66 7.18 -9.69
N THR A 91 -18.46 7.64 -10.07
CA THR A 91 -18.26 8.46 -11.29
C THR A 91 -17.26 7.80 -12.24
N PRO A 92 -17.18 8.21 -13.53
CA PRO A 92 -16.15 7.71 -14.44
C PRO A 92 -14.70 8.02 -14.02
N GLY A 93 -14.49 8.97 -13.09
CA GLY A 93 -13.19 9.29 -12.51
C GLY A 93 -12.99 8.70 -11.12
N GLU A 94 -13.67 7.58 -10.84
CA GLU A 94 -13.49 6.81 -9.61
C GLU A 94 -12.09 6.19 -9.58
N ALA A 95 -11.38 6.38 -8.47
CA ALA A 95 -10.05 5.83 -8.32
C ALA A 95 -9.62 5.62 -6.88
N GLN A 96 -8.92 4.51 -6.64
CA GLN A 96 -8.29 4.27 -5.35
C GLN A 96 -7.06 5.17 -5.20
N VAL A 97 -7.00 5.92 -4.11
CA VAL A 97 -5.84 6.71 -3.72
C VAL A 97 -5.21 6.08 -2.48
N MET A 98 -3.89 5.94 -2.50
CA MET A 98 -3.09 5.60 -1.33
C MET A 98 -2.00 6.65 -1.19
N GLN A 99 -1.87 7.24 -0.01
CA GLN A 99 -0.83 8.22 0.25
C GLN A 99 -0.30 8.07 1.66
N GLY A 100 0.97 8.38 1.84
CA GLY A 100 1.62 8.14 3.11
C GLY A 100 3.06 8.62 3.14
N SER A 101 3.71 8.32 4.26
CA SER A 101 5.13 8.52 4.44
C SER A 101 5.77 7.28 5.05
N TYR A 102 7.04 7.07 4.79
CA TYR A 102 7.85 6.15 5.58
C TYR A 102 9.23 6.74 5.83
N SER A 103 9.80 6.43 6.98
CA SER A 103 11.13 6.86 7.37
C SER A 103 11.96 5.72 7.93
N TYR A 104 13.25 5.75 7.65
CA TYR A 104 14.22 4.80 8.20
C TYR A 104 15.55 5.50 8.47
N THR A 105 16.32 4.96 9.40
CA THR A 105 17.69 5.41 9.68
C THR A 105 18.66 4.71 8.72
N GLY A 106 19.43 5.48 7.96
CA GLY A 106 20.47 4.95 7.08
C GLY A 106 21.73 4.52 7.84
N PRO A 107 22.66 3.83 7.16
CA PRO A 107 23.93 3.39 7.75
C PRO A 107 24.85 4.56 8.16
N ASP A 108 24.58 5.75 7.65
CA ASP A 108 25.21 7.03 7.99
C ASP A 108 24.60 7.71 9.23
N GLY A 109 23.56 7.11 9.84
CA GLY A 109 22.82 7.66 10.97
C GLY A 109 21.82 8.75 10.58
N VAL A 110 21.63 9.03 9.28
CA VAL A 110 20.67 10.02 8.79
C VAL A 110 19.29 9.38 8.68
N VAL A 111 18.26 10.10 9.12
CA VAL A 111 16.87 9.67 8.92
C VAL A 111 16.43 10.08 7.53
N TYR A 112 16.10 9.08 6.71
CA TYR A 112 15.57 9.25 5.38
C TYR A 112 14.06 9.16 5.43
N THR A 113 13.37 10.19 4.93
CA THR A 113 11.90 10.21 4.82
C THR A 113 11.50 10.23 3.35
N ILE A 114 10.51 9.41 3.02
CA ILE A 114 9.87 9.34 1.71
C ILE A 114 8.40 9.64 1.92
N ASN A 115 7.87 10.62 1.19
CA ASN A 115 6.43 10.83 1.04
C ASN A 115 6.00 10.28 -0.31
N TYR A 116 4.82 9.70 -0.38
CA TYR A 116 4.32 9.14 -1.63
C TYR A 116 2.81 9.29 -1.79
N ILE A 117 2.41 9.28 -3.06
CA ILE A 117 1.03 9.18 -3.50
C ILE A 117 0.95 8.17 -4.65
N ALA A 118 -0.02 7.28 -4.55
CA ALA A 118 -0.42 6.34 -5.58
C ALA A 118 -1.88 6.63 -5.93
N ASP A 119 -2.12 7.01 -7.18
CA ASP A 119 -3.45 7.28 -7.73
C ASP A 119 -3.51 6.85 -9.20
N GLU A 120 -4.51 7.34 -9.94
CA GLU A 120 -4.73 7.13 -11.38
C GLU A 120 -3.50 7.43 -12.24
N ASN A 121 -2.63 8.33 -11.77
CA ASN A 121 -1.42 8.75 -12.48
C ASN A 121 -0.18 7.95 -12.03
N GLY A 122 -0.38 6.83 -11.34
CA GLY A 122 0.66 5.93 -10.85
C GLY A 122 1.27 6.35 -9.52
N TYR A 123 2.38 5.70 -9.17
CA TYR A 123 3.12 5.96 -7.93
C TYR A 123 4.12 7.11 -8.12
N ARG A 124 4.07 8.09 -7.22
CA ARG A 124 4.99 9.23 -7.18
C ARG A 124 5.51 9.38 -5.77
N ALA A 125 6.82 9.36 -5.62
CA ALA A 125 7.50 9.53 -4.34
C ALA A 125 8.43 10.74 -4.37
N GLU A 126 8.53 11.40 -3.23
CA GLU A 126 9.41 12.53 -3.00
C GLU A 126 10.18 12.33 -1.70
N GLY A 127 11.47 12.68 -1.72
CA GLY A 127 12.35 12.58 -0.57
C GLY A 127 13.68 13.24 -0.90
N ALA A 128 14.38 13.76 0.11
CA ALA A 128 15.64 14.49 -0.09
C ALA A 128 16.75 13.66 -0.76
N HIS A 129 16.64 12.34 -0.69
CA HIS A 129 17.59 11.36 -1.25
C HIS A 129 17.08 10.72 -2.55
N ILE A 130 15.86 11.05 -3.00
CA ILE A 130 15.32 10.53 -4.24
C ILE A 130 15.83 11.43 -5.38
N PRO A 131 16.49 10.87 -6.41
CA PRO A 131 16.94 11.65 -7.55
C PRO A 131 15.78 12.37 -8.22
N SER A 132 15.85 13.70 -8.28
CA SER A 132 14.91 14.48 -9.09
C SER A 132 15.36 14.44 -10.55
N ALA A 133 14.42 14.28 -11.48
CA ALA A 133 14.74 14.38 -12.89
C ALA A 133 15.38 15.74 -13.19
N PRO A 134 16.46 15.81 -14.00
CA PRO A 134 17.08 17.07 -14.35
C PRO A 134 16.05 17.99 -15.01
N ARG A 135 15.99 19.25 -14.57
CA ARG A 135 15.15 20.24 -15.24
C ARG A 135 15.70 20.43 -16.64
N TYR A 136 14.88 20.14 -17.66
CA TYR A 136 15.22 20.51 -19.03
C TYR A 136 15.15 22.04 -19.14
N ASN A 137 16.30 22.70 -19.09
CA ASN A 137 16.38 24.10 -19.49
C ASN A 137 16.30 24.14 -21.01
N ALA A 138 15.10 24.35 -21.56
CA ALA A 138 14.94 24.58 -22.98
C ALA A 138 15.87 25.74 -23.40
N PRO A 139 16.66 25.59 -24.49
CA PRO A 139 17.45 26.69 -25.01
C PRO A 139 16.52 27.89 -25.24
N ARG A 140 16.84 29.05 -24.64
CA ARG A 140 16.22 30.29 -25.08
C ARG A 140 16.75 30.55 -26.47
N TYR A 141 15.98 30.19 -27.49
CA TYR A 141 16.31 30.55 -28.86
C TYR A 141 16.26 32.08 -28.96
N PRO A 142 17.36 32.74 -29.36
CA PRO A 142 17.33 34.17 -29.59
C PRO A 142 16.37 34.47 -30.75
N GLY A 143 15.29 35.22 -30.49
CA GLY A 143 14.35 35.68 -31.53
C GLY A 143 12.86 35.58 -31.22
N GLN A 144 12.43 35.13 -30.04
CA GLN A 144 11.02 35.28 -29.61
C GLN A 144 10.90 36.49 -28.66
N PHE A 145 10.40 37.59 -29.24
CA PHE A 145 9.85 38.74 -28.53
C PHE A 145 8.32 38.71 -28.68
#